data_AF-G7WR99-F1
#
_entry.id   AF-G7WR99-F1
#
_cell.length_a   1.000
_cell.length_b   1.000
_cell.length_c   1.000
_cell.angle_alpha   90.00
_cell.angle_beta   90.00
_cell.angle_gamma   90.00
#
_symmetry.space_group_name_H-M   'P 1'
#
loop_
_entity.id
_entity.type
_entity.pdbx_description
1 polymer ?
#
loop_
_entity_poly.entity_id
_entity_poly.type
_entity_poly.pdbx_seq_one_letter_code
_entity_poly.pdbx_strand_id
1 'polypeptide(L)'
;MSSKRRPALLLRKYRDDVIVAYIYSRVPERLSPAEVLVSSASASFKGTGLLTDSVIMLNKPATVEKRLIIRVLGEADDDLKAEINFKLR
;
A
#
# COMPACT_ATOMS: atom_id res chain seq x y z
N MET A 1 -24.27 -7.26 6.49
CA MET A 1 -23.41 -7.43 5.30
C MET A 1 -21.98 -7.07 5.66
N SER A 2 -21.06 -8.04 5.72
CA SER A 2 -19.65 -7.75 6.06
C SER A 2 -18.95 -7.21 4.82
N SER A 3 -18.73 -5.89 4.76
CA SER A 3 -17.95 -5.28 3.69
C SER A 3 -16.50 -5.75 3.81
N LYS A 4 -16.00 -6.46 2.78
CA LYS A 4 -14.61 -6.91 2.73
C LYS A 4 -13.69 -5.70 2.75
N ARG A 5 -13.06 -5.45 3.90
CA ARG A 5 -12.09 -4.38 4.11
C ARG A 5 -10.77 -4.79 3.46
N ARG A 6 -10.16 -3.87 2.71
CA ARG A 6 -8.90 -4.12 2.01
C ARG A 6 -7.80 -3.23 2.61
N PRO A 7 -6.57 -3.74 2.72
CA PRO A 7 -5.43 -2.92 3.09
C PRO A 7 -5.19 -1.85 2.02
N ALA A 8 -4.67 -0.70 2.44
CA ALA A 8 -4.25 0.38 1.57
C ALA A 8 -2.97 1.02 2.12
N LEU A 9 -2.08 1.45 1.25
CA LEU A 9 -0.86 2.16 1.64
C LEU A 9 -1.20 3.62 1.85
N LEU A 10 -0.86 4.17 3.00
CA LEU A 10 -0.98 5.61 3.23
C LEU A 10 0.17 6.36 2.56
N LEU A 11 -0.15 7.22 1.60
CA LEU A 11 0.83 8.07 0.91
C LEU A 11 0.99 9.43 1.58
N ARG A 12 -0.12 10.07 1.97
CA ARG A 12 -0.08 11.41 2.56
C ARG A 12 -1.22 11.63 3.55
N LYS A 13 -0.93 12.34 4.65
CA LYS A 13 -1.91 12.76 5.64
C LYS A 13 -2.23 14.24 5.46
N TYR A 14 -3.52 14.58 5.48
CA TYR A 14 -4.04 15.95 5.58
C TYR A 14 -4.72 16.14 6.94
N ARG A 15 -5.48 17.23 7.13
CA ARG A 15 -6.20 17.50 8.40
C ARG A 15 -7.26 16.43 8.67
N ASP A 16 -8.19 16.25 7.74
CA ASP A 16 -9.33 15.34 7.88
C ASP A 16 -9.28 14.16 6.90
N ASP A 17 -8.45 14.27 5.86
CA ASP A 17 -8.32 13.28 4.81
C ASP A 17 -6.93 12.63 4.77
N VAL A 18 -6.86 11.54 4.03
CA VAL A 18 -5.63 10.86 3.66
C VAL A 18 -5.65 10.50 2.18
N ILE A 19 -4.48 10.53 1.55
CA ILE A 19 -4.28 9.93 0.23
C ILE A 19 -3.72 8.53 0.46
N VAL A 20 -4.36 7.54 -0.14
CA VAL A 20 -3.96 6.14 -0.06
C VAL A 20 -3.75 5.55 -1.46
N ALA A 21 -2.78 4.64 -1.58
CA ALA A 21 -2.62 3.77 -2.74
C ALA A 21 -3.26 2.41 -2.45
N TYR A 22 -3.90 1.85 -3.48
CA TYR A 22 -4.61 0.58 -3.35
C TYR A 22 -3.62 -0.60 -3.30
N ILE A 23 -3.89 -1.57 -2.43
CA ILE A 23 -3.11 -2.81 -2.34
C ILE A 23 -3.98 -3.99 -2.78
N TYR A 24 -3.42 -4.86 -3.62
CA TYR A 24 -4.09 -6.08 -4.06
C TYR A 24 -3.16 -7.27 -4.01
N SER A 25 -3.69 -8.42 -3.61
CA SER A 25 -2.93 -9.66 -3.41
C SER A 25 -2.77 -10.51 -4.68
N ARG A 26 -3.25 -10.05 -5.84
CA ARG A 26 -3.10 -10.78 -7.10
C ARG A 26 -1.84 -10.28 -7.79
N VAL A 27 -0.71 -10.95 -7.59
CA VAL A 27 0.54 -10.57 -8.26
C VAL A 27 0.41 -10.84 -9.77
N PRO A 28 0.51 -9.82 -10.64
CA PRO A 28 0.51 -10.01 -12.09
C PRO A 28 1.86 -10.57 -12.56
N GLU A 29 1.88 -11.25 -13.70
CA GLU A 29 3.13 -11.73 -14.33
C GLU A 29 4.05 -10.59 -14.75
N ARG A 30 3.49 -9.40 -15.01
CA ARG A 30 4.22 -8.19 -15.37
C ARG A 30 3.73 -7.02 -14.53
N LEU A 31 4.66 -6.36 -13.85
CA LEU A 31 4.39 -5.15 -13.08
C LEU A 31 4.46 -3.93 -13.99
N SER A 32 3.52 -3.01 -13.81
CA SER A 32 3.60 -1.67 -14.37
C SER A 32 4.70 -0.83 -13.68
N PRO A 33 5.27 0.19 -14.35
CA PRO A 33 6.21 1.12 -13.72
C PRO A 33 5.66 1.78 -12.44
N ALA A 34 4.35 1.97 -12.37
CA ALA A 34 3.64 2.56 -11.23
C ALA A 34 3.12 1.51 -10.23
N GLU A 35 3.61 0.28 -10.29
CA GLU A 35 3.28 -0.79 -9.35
C GLU A 35 4.52 -1.21 -8.56
N VAL A 36 4.35 -1.45 -7.25
CA VAL A 36 5.41 -1.94 -6.35
C VAL A 36 5.01 -3.30 -5.84
N LEU A 37 5.89 -4.29 -6.03
CA LEU A 37 5.71 -5.63 -5.50
C LEU A 37 6.22 -5.70 -4.07
N VAL A 38 5.35 -6.07 -3.15
CA VAL A 38 5.70 -6.42 -1.78
C VAL A 38 5.68 -7.94 -1.67
N SER A 39 6.83 -8.58 -1.88
CA SER A 39 6.96 -10.03 -1.79
C SER A 39 7.24 -10.47 -0.35
N SER A 40 6.61 -11.55 0.11
CA SER A 40 6.86 -12.17 1.42
C SER A 40 8.27 -12.70 1.61
N ALA A 41 9.01 -12.90 0.50
CA ALA A 41 10.42 -13.27 0.54
C ALA A 41 11.36 -12.07 0.83
N SER A 42 10.87 -10.82 0.73
CA SER A 42 11.66 -9.62 1.01
C SER A 42 11.76 -9.36 2.52
N ALA A 43 12.92 -8.89 2.98
CA ALA A 43 13.12 -8.44 4.37
C ALA A 43 12.12 -7.33 4.75
N SER A 44 11.79 -6.47 3.79
CA SER A 44 10.84 -5.36 3.95
C SER A 44 9.41 -5.81 4.24
N PHE A 45 9.06 -7.06 3.94
CA PHE A 45 7.69 -7.56 4.12
C PHE A 45 7.27 -7.65 5.59
N LYS A 46 8.20 -8.02 6.47
CA LYS A 46 7.91 -8.33 7.88
C LYS A 46 7.29 -7.14 8.62
N GLY A 47 7.64 -5.91 8.24
CA GLY A 47 7.10 -4.68 8.83
C GLY A 47 5.73 -4.27 8.31
N THR A 48 5.31 -4.75 7.13
CA THR A 48 4.11 -4.24 6.43
C THR A 48 2.78 -4.68 7.04
N GLY A 49 2.77 -5.80 7.79
CA GLY A 49 1.54 -6.40 8.31
C GLY A 49 0.67 -7.07 7.23
N LEU A 50 1.18 -7.25 6.01
CA LEU A 50 0.53 -8.02 4.96
C LEU A 50 0.70 -9.52 5.22
N LEU A 51 -0.26 -10.31 4.74
CA LEU A 51 -0.28 -11.78 4.95
C LEU A 51 0.25 -12.57 3.76
N THR A 52 0.30 -11.96 2.58
CA THR A 52 0.68 -12.59 1.32
C THR A 52 1.35 -11.58 0.42
N ASP A 53 2.06 -12.07 -0.59
CA ASP A 53 2.57 -11.27 -1.68
C ASP A 53 1.48 -10.37 -2.24
N SER A 54 1.79 -9.09 -2.32
CA SER A 54 0.84 -8.05 -2.66
C SER A 54 1.49 -7.00 -3.53
N VAL A 55 0.68 -6.31 -4.31
CA VAL A 55 1.11 -5.24 -5.18
C VAL A 55 0.44 -3.94 -4.76
N ILE A 56 1.23 -2.89 -4.64
CA ILE A 56 0.78 -1.52 -4.37
C ILE A 56 0.61 -0.82 -5.71
N MET A 57 -0.60 -0.35 -6.02
CA MET A 57 -0.90 0.44 -7.21
C MET A 57 -0.72 1.94 -6.92
N LEU A 58 0.34 2.54 -7.45
CA LEU A 58 0.60 3.98 -7.30
C LEU A 58 -0.13 4.82 -8.35
N ASN A 59 -0.56 4.22 -9.47
CA ASN A 59 -1.30 4.88 -10.55
C ASN A 59 -2.77 5.18 -10.21
N LYS A 60 -3.29 4.66 -9.09
CA LYS A 60 -4.69 4.83 -8.66
C LYS A 60 -4.75 5.29 -7.20
N PRO A 61 -4.24 6.49 -6.88
CA PRO A 61 -4.40 7.06 -5.55
C PRO A 61 -5.87 7.43 -5.32
N ALA A 62 -6.31 7.30 -4.07
CA ALA A 62 -7.63 7.73 -3.63
C ALA A 62 -7.51 8.61 -2.39
N THR A 63 -8.31 9.68 -2.35
CA THR A 63 -8.48 10.48 -1.13
C THR A 63 -9.66 9.92 -0.35
N VAL A 64 -9.45 9.63 0.93
CA VAL A 64 -10.50 9.13 1.83
C VAL A 64 -10.46 9.87 3.15
N GLU A 65 -11.62 10.01 3.78
CA GLU A 65 -11.70 10.57 5.13
C GLU A 65 -10.97 9.67 6.13
N LYS A 66 -10.24 10.27 7.07
CA LYS A 66 -9.52 9.54 8.13
C LYS A 66 -10.42 8.61 8.94
N ARG A 67 -11.70 8.98 9.10
CA ARG A 67 -12.70 8.20 9.86
C ARG A 67 -12.98 6.83 9.26
N LEU A 68 -12.69 6.64 7.96
CA LEU A 68 -12.84 5.36 7.28
C LEU A 68 -11.69 4.39 7.58
N ILE A 69 -10.56 4.88 8.11
CA ILE A 69 -9.42 4.05 8.52
C ILE A 69 -9.71 3.44 9.89
N ILE A 70 -9.66 2.11 9.95
CA ILE A 70 -9.96 1.36 11.18
C ILE A 70 -8.72 1.12 12.02
N ARG A 71 -7.60 0.76 11.39
CA ARG A 71 -6.33 0.47 12.06
C ARG A 71 -5.16 0.52 11.10
N VAL A 72 -3.97 0.70 11.65
CA VAL A 72 -2.70 0.49 10.97
C VAL A 72 -2.36 -1.01 11.04
N LEU A 73 -1.96 -1.60 9.92
CA LEU A 73 -1.54 -3.01 9.86
C LEU A 73 -0.03 -3.17 10.12
N GLY A 74 0.74 -2.21 9.65
CA GLY A 74 2.19 -2.17 9.73
C GLY A 74 2.72 -0.92 9.03
N GLU A 75 4.03 -0.85 8.86
CA GLU A 75 4.73 0.26 8.23
C GLU A 75 5.68 -0.26 7.15
N ALA A 76 5.81 0.49 6.06
CA ALA A 76 6.87 0.27 5.09
C ALA A 76 8.21 0.69 5.71
N ASP A 77 9.24 -0.14 5.54
CA ASP A 77 10.61 0.22 5.91
C ASP A 77 11.19 1.24 4.93
N ASP A 78 12.44 1.65 5.19
CA ASP A 78 13.08 2.71 4.42
C ASP A 78 13.36 2.30 2.96
N ASP A 79 13.67 1.03 2.72
CA ASP A 79 13.89 0.48 1.38
C ASP A 79 12.60 0.51 0.55
N LEU A 80 11.49 0.02 1.12
CA LEU A 80 10.20 0.04 0.45
C LEU A 80 9.70 1.47 0.24
N LYS A 81 9.90 2.37 1.22
CA LYS A 81 9.60 3.80 1.09
C LYS A 81 10.41 4.45 -0.04
N ALA A 82 11.70 4.11 -0.17
CA ALA A 82 12.55 4.63 -1.24
C ALA A 82 12.05 4.18 -2.61
N GLU A 83 11.70 2.90 -2.77
CA GLU A 83 11.14 2.39 -4.03
C GLU A 83 9.81 3.07 -4.39
N ILE A 84 8.91 3.22 -3.41
CA ILE A 84 7.62 3.89 -3.60
C ILE A 84 7.83 5.35 -4.00
N ASN A 85 8.70 6.08 -3.30
CA ASN A 85 8.99 7.48 -3.59
C ASN A 85 9.67 7.66 -4.96
N PHE A 86 10.52 6.72 -5.36
CA PHE A 86 11.13 6.72 -6.68
C PHE A 86 10.09 6.59 -7.80
N LYS A 87 9.09 5.72 -7.61
CA LYS A 87 8.01 5.50 -8.60
C LYS A 87 6.89 6.56 -8.57
N LEU A 88 6.81 7.38 -7.52
CA LEU A 88 5.86 8.50 -7.41
C LEU A 88 6.39 9.82 -7.99
N ARG A 89 7.68 9.90 -8.32
CA ARG A 89 8.29 11.07 -8.96
C ARG A 89 7.94 11.13 -10.44
#